data_AF-A0A1I8F831-F1
#
_entry.id   AF-A0A1I8F831-F1
#
_cell.length_a   1.000
_cell.length_b   1.000
_cell.length_c   1.000
_cell.angle_alpha   90.00
_cell.angle_beta   90.00
_cell.angle_gamma   90.00
#
_symmetry.space_group_name_H-M   'P 1'
#
loop_
_entity.id
_entity.type
_entity.pdbx_description
1 polymer ?
#
loop_
_entity_poly.entity_id
_entity_poly.type
_entity_poly.pdbx_seq_one_letter_code
_entity_poly.pdbx_strand_id
1 'polypeptide(L)'
;MNAELLVVITLLCRTASSQLNWAVQRDDLSEYKLDSSVAGVRSDLECATLARPQHQAIKFDRERYTCRLYSCQLGTSGCRKCRNARNSTLPLLLVRQLDELGRTCWRTFQHRVDGSVDFYRNWTNYLTEFGQGEDRNYWMGLEAIHQLTRAGDRRVRWEMSDWNGTRYWWEDAHFAVQDASQGYRVSVGEPEVSRSNVATCSHTVGAYMNNAMFSTQDKDQDTWSSNCAVTYQGAWWYGSCHCFNPNGRYFTPPAAFYLSEPLWADGLTFSSPGIGYPLNHYYSMKTFECMSNLVPQALWSSLPGSRQGAGAFAKHQQTNNQFSPVDYVVLGVFLTASLAVGIVASFIGRRKGNADDGSAGSDEKEEFVMGGRKQQVIPVALSLLVSFNSAILILGGVQPRSTSMAQYRCVLAALIFVPVFYQLRLTSSFEYLELRFKSRLVRLMGNFLFLISNVIYMGLALYAPATALQYVSNGAIPVEASIAVSGVICTFYTAWGGLKAVIWTDVFQSVVMTAGILAIIIRGLIDLGGIGNVWQISYKYGRIEFDNLDPRVRHTVWGLVVNGIAYSSTFGVSQASVQRYCSVKTMRQAQL
;
A
#
# COMPACT_ATOMS: atom_id res chain seq x y z
N MET A 1 -2.04 30.39 -37.80
CA MET A 1 -2.14 29.70 -36.50
C MET A 1 -1.40 30.55 -35.48
N ASN A 2 -2.14 31.22 -34.62
CA ASN A 2 -1.70 32.44 -33.93
C ASN A 2 -0.80 32.16 -32.72
N ALA A 3 0.31 32.89 -32.60
CA ALA A 3 1.22 32.88 -31.47
C ALA A 3 0.50 33.16 -30.13
N GLU A 4 -0.60 33.92 -30.16
CA GLU A 4 -1.50 34.16 -29.03
C GLU A 4 -2.13 32.87 -28.49
N LEU A 5 -2.50 31.93 -29.36
CA LEU A 5 -3.08 30.64 -28.95
C LEU A 5 -2.04 29.76 -28.27
N LEU A 6 -0.77 29.81 -28.74
CA LEU A 6 0.34 29.09 -28.11
C LEU A 6 0.68 29.67 -26.74
N VAL A 7 0.66 30.99 -26.59
CA VAL A 7 0.88 31.67 -25.29
C VAL A 7 -0.24 31.33 -24.31
N VAL A 8 -1.51 31.39 -24.75
CA VAL A 8 -2.67 31.03 -23.92
C VAL A 8 -2.68 29.54 -23.56
N ILE A 9 -2.35 28.63 -24.49
CA ILE A 9 -2.20 27.20 -24.19
C ILE A 9 -1.03 26.95 -23.24
N THR A 10 0.08 27.67 -23.38
CA THR A 10 1.26 27.53 -22.48
C THR A 10 0.98 28.10 -21.09
N LEU A 11 0.25 29.21 -20.99
CA LEU A 11 -0.24 29.77 -19.72
C LEU A 11 -1.27 28.85 -19.08
N LEU A 12 -2.24 28.33 -19.83
CA LEU A 12 -3.26 27.39 -19.34
C LEU A 12 -2.65 26.03 -18.92
N CYS A 13 -1.66 25.52 -19.67
CA CYS A 13 -0.87 24.34 -19.28
C CYS A 13 -0.02 24.62 -18.04
N ARG A 14 0.59 25.82 -17.91
CA ARG A 14 1.34 26.21 -16.71
C ARG A 14 0.45 26.37 -15.48
N THR A 15 -0.77 26.90 -15.63
CA THR A 15 -1.74 27.03 -14.53
C THR A 15 -2.35 25.70 -14.15
N ALA A 16 -2.54 24.78 -15.10
CA ALA A 16 -3.01 23.42 -14.84
C ALA A 16 -1.91 22.57 -14.16
N SER A 17 -0.66 22.65 -14.64
CA SER A 17 0.48 21.96 -14.01
C SER A 17 0.87 22.56 -12.66
N SER A 18 0.68 23.87 -12.46
CA SER A 18 0.89 24.52 -11.16
C SER A 18 -0.21 24.23 -10.15
N GLN A 19 -1.36 23.65 -10.52
CA GLN A 19 -2.36 23.17 -9.55
C GLN A 19 -2.04 21.75 -9.06
N LEU A 20 -1.46 20.91 -9.92
CA LEU A 20 -1.14 19.52 -9.61
C LEU A 20 0.00 19.36 -8.58
N ASN A 21 0.87 20.35 -8.45
CA ASN A 21 2.08 20.26 -7.63
C ASN A 21 2.00 20.96 -6.26
N TRP A 22 0.85 21.49 -5.83
CA TRP A 22 0.73 22.14 -4.53
C TRP A 22 -0.36 21.48 -3.69
N ALA A 23 -0.12 21.37 -2.38
CA ALA A 23 -1.06 20.83 -1.41
C ALA A 23 -1.25 21.85 -0.29
N VAL A 24 -2.50 22.09 0.12
CA VAL A 24 -2.78 22.91 1.30
C VAL A 24 -2.50 22.07 2.54
N GLN A 25 -1.56 22.49 3.37
CA GLN A 25 -1.27 21.87 4.66
C GLN A 25 -0.90 22.90 5.71
N ARG A 26 -1.02 22.52 6.98
CA ARG A 26 -0.48 23.32 8.08
C ARG A 26 1.01 23.07 8.19
N ASP A 27 1.78 24.14 8.31
CA ASP A 27 3.23 24.02 8.48
C ASP A 27 3.81 25.11 9.37
N ASP A 28 4.99 24.85 9.91
CA ASP A 28 5.71 25.80 10.74
C ASP A 28 6.56 26.73 9.87
N LEU A 29 6.16 28.00 9.80
CA LEU A 29 6.90 29.04 9.08
C LEU A 29 8.33 29.25 9.61
N SER A 30 8.65 28.80 10.83
CA SER A 30 10.00 28.90 11.39
C SER A 30 11.03 28.04 10.63
N GLU A 31 10.58 27.00 9.92
CA GLU A 31 11.43 26.14 9.10
C GLU A 31 11.70 26.73 7.70
N TYR A 32 10.99 27.80 7.35
CA TYR A 32 11.06 28.45 6.05
C TYR A 32 11.78 29.79 6.10
N LYS A 33 12.41 30.16 4.99
CA LYS A 33 12.95 31.48 4.71
C LYS A 33 12.00 32.20 3.75
N LEU A 34 11.63 33.45 4.07
CA LEU A 34 10.89 34.31 3.16
C LEU A 34 11.83 34.80 2.06
N ASP A 35 11.60 34.38 0.82
CA ASP A 35 12.42 34.80 -0.33
C ASP A 35 11.88 36.06 -0.98
N SER A 36 10.55 36.18 -1.09
CA SER A 36 9.92 37.36 -1.70
C SER A 36 8.48 37.55 -1.25
N SER A 37 8.01 38.80 -1.34
CA SER A 37 6.64 39.21 -1.08
C SER A 37 6.16 40.09 -2.24
N VAL A 38 5.14 39.63 -2.96
CA VAL A 38 4.59 40.29 -4.14
C VAL A 38 3.20 40.83 -3.81
N ALA A 39 2.96 42.11 -4.06
CA ALA A 39 1.66 42.77 -3.86
C ALA A 39 0.83 42.77 -5.14
N GLY A 40 -0.49 42.97 -5.03
CA GLY A 40 -1.41 43.07 -6.16
C GLY A 40 -1.87 41.73 -6.73
N VAL A 41 -1.61 40.63 -6.01
CA VAL A 41 -2.01 39.27 -6.40
C VAL A 41 -3.46 39.02 -6.00
N ARG A 42 -4.27 38.48 -6.91
CA ARG A 42 -5.74 38.37 -6.75
C ARG A 42 -6.20 36.99 -6.28
N SER A 43 -5.35 35.97 -6.39
CA SER A 43 -5.69 34.60 -5.98
C SER A 43 -4.48 33.80 -5.51
N ASP A 44 -4.75 32.71 -4.79
CA ASP A 44 -3.78 31.68 -4.42
C ASP A 44 -3.19 30.96 -5.65
N LEU A 45 -3.99 30.75 -6.71
CA LEU A 45 -3.52 30.21 -7.98
C LEU A 45 -2.51 31.13 -8.66
N GLU A 46 -2.80 32.43 -8.71
CA GLU A 46 -1.87 33.44 -9.24
C GLU A 46 -0.62 33.56 -8.37
N CYS A 47 -0.75 33.39 -7.05
CA CYS A 47 0.40 33.31 -6.16
C CYS A 47 1.29 32.08 -6.47
N ALA A 48 0.68 30.94 -6.81
CA ALA A 48 1.42 29.72 -7.15
C ALA A 48 2.19 29.81 -8.48
N THR A 49 1.72 30.61 -9.45
CA THR A 49 2.42 30.79 -10.73
C THR A 49 3.69 31.66 -10.59
N LEU A 50 3.80 32.46 -9.54
CA LEU A 50 4.99 33.25 -9.22
C LEU A 50 6.14 32.41 -8.64
N ALA A 51 5.85 31.21 -8.15
CA ALA A 51 6.81 30.38 -7.42
C ALA A 51 7.79 29.63 -8.35
N ARG A 52 9.09 29.95 -8.25
CA ARG A 52 10.22 29.22 -8.87
C ARG A 52 10.52 27.84 -8.24
N PRO A 53 11.33 26.95 -8.88
CA PRO A 53 11.72 25.62 -8.35
C PRO A 53 12.27 25.61 -6.91
N GLN A 54 12.95 26.68 -6.52
CA GLN A 54 13.51 26.83 -5.17
C GLN A 54 12.47 27.09 -4.06
N HIS A 55 11.24 27.49 -4.37
CA HIS A 55 10.23 27.76 -3.36
C HIS A 55 9.44 26.50 -3.02
N GLN A 56 9.31 26.17 -1.74
CA GLN A 56 8.61 24.99 -1.24
C GLN A 56 7.25 25.32 -0.61
N ALA A 57 7.03 26.56 -0.16
CA ALA A 57 5.75 26.98 0.39
C ALA A 57 5.36 28.37 -0.10
N ILE A 58 4.05 28.63 -0.17
CA ILE A 58 3.49 29.95 -0.47
C ILE A 58 2.36 30.27 0.51
N LYS A 59 2.25 31.55 0.88
CA LYS A 59 1.17 32.07 1.70
C LYS A 59 0.52 33.26 0.99
N PHE A 60 -0.74 33.08 0.60
CA PHE A 60 -1.55 34.15 0.05
C PHE A 60 -2.37 34.82 1.16
N ASP A 61 -2.24 36.13 1.26
CA ASP A 61 -2.95 36.98 2.21
C ASP A 61 -4.07 37.73 1.47
N ARG A 62 -5.32 37.32 1.72
CA ARG A 62 -6.51 37.86 1.03
C ARG A 62 -6.83 39.29 1.42
N GLU A 63 -6.49 39.72 2.63
CA GLU A 63 -6.80 41.08 3.10
C GLU A 63 -5.86 42.09 2.48
N ARG A 64 -4.59 41.70 2.29
CA ARG A 64 -3.54 42.58 1.77
C ARG A 64 -3.26 42.40 0.29
N TYR A 65 -3.88 41.41 -0.36
CA TYR A 65 -3.58 41.00 -1.74
C TYR A 65 -2.07 40.76 -1.94
N THR A 66 -1.43 40.14 -0.95
CA THR A 66 0.01 39.84 -0.96
C THR A 66 0.27 38.35 -1.03
N CYS A 67 1.16 37.95 -1.94
CA CYS A 67 1.69 36.60 -2.07
C CYS A 67 3.10 36.54 -1.48
N ARG A 68 3.32 35.67 -0.50
CA ARG A 68 4.63 35.42 0.10
C ARG A 68 5.16 34.07 -0.36
N LEU A 69 6.39 34.06 -0.88
CA LEU A 69 7.07 32.87 -1.40
C LEU A 69 8.19 32.45 -0.44
N TYR A 70 8.22 31.17 -0.10
CA TYR A 70 9.11 30.63 0.92
C TYR A 70 9.96 29.48 0.38
N SER A 71 11.25 29.47 0.73
CA SER A 71 12.15 28.33 0.57
C SER A 71 12.44 27.68 1.90
N CYS A 72 12.83 26.41 1.88
CA CYS A 72 13.23 25.71 3.09
C CYS A 72 14.62 26.12 3.57
N GLN A 73 14.76 26.43 4.86
CA GLN A 73 16.06 26.80 5.44
C GLN A 73 17.08 25.66 5.39
N LEU A 74 16.61 24.41 5.46
CA LEU A 74 17.44 23.21 5.54
C LEU A 74 17.46 22.39 4.24
N GLY A 75 17.33 23.06 3.10
CA GLY A 75 17.26 22.41 1.80
C GLY A 75 15.84 21.98 1.42
N THR A 76 15.65 21.59 0.16
CA THR A 76 14.33 21.44 -0.47
C THR A 76 13.39 20.45 0.22
N SER A 77 13.90 19.48 0.97
CA SER A 77 13.13 18.49 1.74
C SER A 77 12.94 18.82 3.22
N GLY A 78 13.62 19.83 3.79
CA GLY A 78 13.74 19.99 5.24
C GLY A 78 12.45 20.33 6.01
N CYS A 79 11.50 21.05 5.41
CA CYS A 79 10.40 21.66 6.18
C CYS A 79 9.13 20.81 6.36
N ARG A 80 9.05 19.62 5.76
CA ARG A 80 7.77 18.89 5.67
C ARG A 80 7.61 17.88 6.79
N LYS A 81 7.39 18.33 8.03
CA LYS A 81 7.24 17.43 9.19
C LYS A 81 5.79 17.02 9.41
N CYS A 82 5.53 15.72 9.58
CA CYS A 82 4.16 15.19 9.69
C CYS A 82 3.38 15.72 10.89
N ARG A 83 4.08 16.05 11.99
CA ARG A 83 3.49 16.66 13.18
C ARG A 83 2.84 18.02 12.89
N ASN A 84 3.41 18.81 11.99
CA ASN A 84 2.96 20.18 11.72
C ASN A 84 1.54 20.19 11.11
N ALA A 85 1.25 19.24 10.22
CA ALA A 85 -0.05 19.12 9.56
C ALA A 85 -1.22 18.93 10.55
N ARG A 86 -0.95 18.40 11.76
CA ARG A 86 -1.96 18.15 12.80
C ARG A 86 -2.11 19.30 13.79
N ASN A 87 -1.15 20.21 13.83
CA ASN A 87 -1.15 21.30 14.80
C ASN A 87 -2.04 22.45 14.34
N SER A 88 -3.22 22.60 14.95
CA SER A 88 -4.22 23.59 14.56
C SER A 88 -3.78 25.04 14.77
N THR A 89 -2.75 25.29 15.59
CA THR A 89 -2.20 26.63 15.83
C THR A 89 -1.34 27.12 14.66
N LEU A 90 -0.86 26.21 13.81
CA LEU A 90 -0.02 26.54 12.67
C LEU A 90 -0.83 27.08 11.48
N PRO A 91 -0.26 28.03 10.71
CA PRO A 91 -0.92 28.61 9.55
C PRO A 91 -1.09 27.57 8.43
N LEU A 92 -2.16 27.74 7.64
CA LEU A 92 -2.31 27.02 6.38
C LEU A 92 -1.41 27.65 5.31
N LEU A 93 -0.62 26.81 4.66
CA LEU A 93 0.27 27.15 3.56
C LEU A 93 -0.08 26.27 2.35
N LEU A 94 0.17 26.77 1.14
CA LEU A 94 0.26 25.91 -0.03
C LEU A 94 1.71 25.42 -0.12
N VAL A 95 1.93 24.12 0.01
CA VAL A 95 3.25 23.48 0.00
C VAL A 95 3.42 22.64 -1.25
N ARG A 96 4.59 22.75 -1.89
CA ARG A 96 4.89 22.03 -3.13
C ARG A 96 5.07 20.53 -2.87
N GLN A 97 4.50 19.69 -3.72
CA GLN A 97 4.74 18.24 -3.77
C GLN A 97 6.12 17.98 -4.40
N LEU A 98 6.92 17.08 -3.82
CA LEU A 98 8.24 16.72 -4.37
C LEU A 98 8.09 15.34 -4.99
N ASP A 99 8.35 15.23 -6.30
CA ASP A 99 8.07 14.05 -7.10
C ASP A 99 8.77 12.77 -6.59
N GLU A 100 9.95 12.91 -5.97
CA GLU A 100 10.76 11.79 -5.43
C GLU A 100 10.33 11.30 -4.04
N LEU A 101 9.60 12.13 -3.27
CA LEU A 101 9.05 11.78 -1.96
C LEU A 101 7.54 11.49 -2.06
N GLY A 102 6.86 11.83 -3.15
CA GLY A 102 5.40 11.80 -3.23
C GLY A 102 4.71 12.74 -2.23
N ARG A 103 3.45 12.44 -1.85
CA ARG A 103 2.64 13.15 -0.84
C ARG A 103 3.11 12.93 0.61
N THR A 104 4.42 12.81 0.83
CA THR A 104 4.96 12.31 2.09
C THR A 104 5.70 13.40 2.85
N CYS A 105 5.50 13.38 4.16
CA CYS A 105 6.16 14.20 5.15
C CYS A 105 7.18 13.34 5.90
N TRP A 106 8.13 13.99 6.56
CA TRP A 106 9.08 13.41 7.48
C TRP A 106 8.40 13.07 8.80
N ARG A 107 8.53 11.80 9.21
CA ARG A 107 8.12 11.36 10.53
C ARG A 107 9.34 11.29 11.44
N THR A 108 9.28 12.04 12.53
CA THR A 108 10.30 12.06 13.57
C THR A 108 10.24 10.77 14.37
N PHE A 109 11.37 10.08 14.50
CA PHE A 109 11.49 8.90 15.35
C PHE A 109 12.43 9.09 16.54
N GLN A 110 13.29 10.10 16.48
CA GLN A 110 14.09 10.55 17.60
C GLN A 110 14.20 12.08 17.55
N HIS A 111 14.03 12.73 18.68
CA HIS A 111 14.32 14.17 18.79
C HIS A 111 14.90 14.52 20.17
N ARG A 112 15.92 15.39 20.18
CA ARG A 112 16.52 16.02 21.36
C ARG A 112 16.46 17.53 21.22
N VAL A 113 15.91 18.20 22.22
CA VAL A 113 15.81 19.67 22.30
C VAL A 113 16.35 20.27 23.59
N ASP A 114 16.38 19.47 24.66
CA ASP A 114 16.89 19.85 25.98
C ASP A 114 17.19 18.59 26.84
N GLY A 115 17.67 18.80 28.07
CA GLY A 115 17.98 17.73 29.03
C GLY A 115 16.79 17.22 29.86
N SER A 116 15.54 17.55 29.51
CA SER A 116 14.37 17.22 30.35
C SER A 116 13.96 15.74 30.36
N VAL A 117 14.48 14.95 29.42
CA VAL A 117 14.23 13.51 29.32
C VAL A 117 15.56 12.78 29.29
N ASP A 118 15.71 11.80 30.18
CA ASP A 118 16.84 10.88 30.20
C ASP A 118 16.73 9.88 29.05
N PHE A 119 17.83 9.70 28.31
CA PHE A 119 17.99 8.76 27.20
C PHE A 119 18.97 7.63 27.55
N TYR A 120 19.64 7.68 28.71
CA TYR A 120 20.47 6.58 29.19
C TYR A 120 19.61 5.50 29.84
N ARG A 121 18.92 4.71 29.00
CA ARG A 121 17.90 3.75 29.41
C ARG A 121 18.26 2.31 29.01
N ASN A 122 17.56 1.39 29.64
CA ASN A 122 17.70 -0.04 29.39
C ASN A 122 17.03 -0.48 28.06
N TRP A 123 17.31 -1.71 27.62
CA TRP A 123 16.76 -2.31 26.41
C TRP A 123 15.24 -2.24 26.35
N THR A 124 14.57 -2.64 27.43
CA THR A 124 13.10 -2.70 27.47
C THR A 124 12.44 -1.33 27.27
N ASN A 125 13.06 -0.25 27.73
CA ASN A 125 12.56 1.11 27.55
C ASN A 125 12.68 1.55 26.09
N TYR A 126 13.71 1.10 25.38
CA TYR A 126 13.95 1.46 23.98
C TYR A 126 13.04 0.72 22.98
N LEU A 127 12.40 -0.39 23.39
CA LEU A 127 11.45 -1.12 22.55
C LEU A 127 10.18 -0.30 22.22
N THR A 128 9.73 0.52 23.15
CA THR A 128 8.48 1.30 23.06
C THR A 128 8.73 2.80 23.09
N GLU A 129 7.68 3.57 22.79
CA GLU A 129 7.72 5.04 22.80
C GLU A 129 8.03 5.61 24.19
N PHE A 130 8.87 6.64 24.25
CA PHE A 130 9.06 7.47 25.44
C PHE A 130 9.37 8.94 25.09
N GLY A 131 9.25 9.82 26.08
CA GLY A 131 9.50 11.25 25.94
C GLY A 131 8.23 12.10 26.01
N GLN A 132 8.30 13.29 25.43
CA GLN A 132 7.29 14.35 25.55
C GLN A 132 6.53 14.63 24.24
N GLY A 133 6.82 13.89 23.17
CA GLY A 133 6.19 14.03 21.85
C GLY A 133 7.14 14.53 20.77
N GLU A 134 6.79 14.33 19.50
CA GLU A 134 7.66 14.56 18.33
C GLU A 134 8.24 15.98 18.26
N ASP A 135 7.58 17.01 18.82
CA ASP A 135 8.03 18.41 18.86
C ASP A 135 9.05 18.72 19.97
N ARG A 136 9.26 17.77 20.90
CA ARG A 136 10.19 17.89 22.04
C ARG A 136 11.11 16.67 22.09
N ASN A 137 11.63 16.35 23.27
CA ASN A 137 12.41 15.14 23.47
C ASN A 137 11.58 13.89 23.22
N TYR A 138 11.98 13.06 22.27
CA TYR A 138 11.16 11.98 21.76
C TYR A 138 11.96 10.77 21.32
N TRP A 139 11.43 9.58 21.62
CA TRP A 139 11.85 8.32 21.02
C TRP A 139 10.62 7.51 20.63
N MET A 140 10.56 7.06 19.38
CA MET A 140 9.41 6.34 18.84
C MET A 140 9.30 4.89 19.34
N GLY A 141 10.40 4.26 19.74
CA GLY A 141 10.46 2.84 20.05
C GLY A 141 10.97 2.01 18.86
N LEU A 142 11.87 1.06 19.13
CA LEU A 142 12.50 0.22 18.11
C LEU A 142 11.48 -0.56 17.27
N GLU A 143 10.40 -1.05 17.90
CA GLU A 143 9.37 -1.79 17.17
C GLU A 143 8.62 -0.88 16.19
N ALA A 144 8.26 0.32 16.61
CA ALA A 144 7.59 1.27 15.74
C ALA A 144 8.52 1.78 14.61
N ILE A 145 9.83 1.90 14.86
CA ILE A 145 10.83 2.21 13.82
C ILE A 145 10.98 1.05 12.83
N HIS A 146 11.01 -0.20 13.31
CA HIS A 146 11.01 -1.38 12.44
C HIS A 146 9.77 -1.37 11.52
N GLN A 147 8.57 -1.20 12.08
CA GLN A 147 7.34 -1.14 11.28
C GLN A 147 7.31 0.06 10.33
N LEU A 148 7.85 1.21 10.76
CA LEU A 148 7.95 2.41 9.92
C LEU A 148 8.81 2.17 8.68
N THR A 149 9.84 1.34 8.80
CA THR A 149 10.89 1.18 7.79
C THR A 149 10.85 -0.15 7.02
N ARG A 150 10.05 -1.14 7.46
CA ARG A 150 9.92 -2.47 6.83
C ARG A 150 9.41 -2.45 5.37
N ALA A 151 8.59 -1.47 4.99
CA ALA A 151 7.90 -1.44 3.70
C ALA A 151 8.39 -0.31 2.79
N GLY A 152 8.93 -0.69 1.63
CA GLY A 152 9.32 0.22 0.55
C GLY A 152 10.74 0.77 0.70
N ASP A 153 11.16 1.57 -0.28
CA ASP A 153 12.42 2.31 -0.21
C ASP A 153 12.25 3.53 0.71
N ARG A 154 13.08 3.60 1.76
CA ARG A 154 12.91 4.53 2.88
C ARG A 154 14.12 5.40 3.01
N ARG A 155 13.92 6.71 2.93
CA ARG A 155 14.96 7.70 3.16
C ARG A 155 14.99 8.06 4.63
N VAL A 156 16.17 8.43 5.10
CA VAL A 156 16.37 8.98 6.44
C VAL A 156 17.06 10.32 6.34
N ARG A 157 16.68 11.20 7.26
CA ARG A 157 17.21 12.54 7.40
C ARG A 157 17.59 12.76 8.84
N TRP A 158 18.75 13.37 9.02
CA TRP A 158 19.32 13.65 10.32
C TRP A 158 19.62 15.13 10.38
N GLU A 159 19.04 15.84 11.34
CA GLU A 159 19.19 17.28 11.52
C GLU A 159 19.79 17.56 12.89
N MET A 160 20.67 18.55 12.96
CA MET A 160 21.23 19.01 14.23
C MET A 160 21.47 20.51 14.22
N SER A 161 21.60 21.09 15.40
CA SER A 161 22.03 22.49 15.55
C SER A 161 23.09 22.65 16.62
N ASP A 162 24.02 23.57 16.38
CA ASP A 162 24.97 24.01 17.40
C ASP A 162 24.33 25.06 18.32
N TRP A 163 25.07 25.47 19.34
CA TRP A 163 24.61 26.50 20.29
C TRP A 163 24.63 27.92 19.72
N ASN A 164 25.28 28.15 18.57
CA ASN A 164 25.27 29.42 17.84
C ASN A 164 24.07 29.53 16.88
N GLY A 165 23.29 28.46 16.70
CA GLY A 165 22.15 28.41 15.80
C GLY A 165 22.49 27.94 14.37
N THR A 166 23.74 27.56 14.10
CA THR A 166 24.12 26.90 12.85
C THR A 166 23.43 25.54 12.79
N ARG A 167 22.86 25.21 11.64
CA ARG A 167 22.14 23.95 11.42
C ARG A 167 22.88 23.07 10.41
N TYR A 168 22.95 21.79 10.73
CA TYR A 168 23.60 20.77 9.90
C TYR A 168 22.62 19.64 9.63
N TRP A 169 22.68 19.06 8.44
CA TRP A 169 21.85 17.93 8.08
C TRP A 169 22.48 17.06 7.01
N TRP A 170 22.11 15.80 7.01
CA TRP A 170 22.37 14.90 5.91
C TRP A 170 21.21 13.95 5.67
N GLU A 171 21.15 13.40 4.45
CA GLU A 171 20.15 12.42 4.03
C GLU A 171 20.83 11.17 3.46
N ASP A 172 20.27 10.00 3.74
CA ASP A 172 20.67 8.74 3.13
C ASP A 172 19.49 8.19 2.29
N ALA A 173 19.80 7.58 1.15
CA ALA A 173 18.79 7.10 0.21
C ALA A 173 17.97 5.93 0.76
N HIS A 174 18.54 5.15 1.69
CA HIS A 174 17.94 3.96 2.27
C HIS A 174 18.10 3.91 3.80
N PHE A 175 17.07 3.45 4.50
CA PHE A 175 17.03 3.28 5.95
C PHE A 175 16.02 2.21 6.33
N ALA A 176 16.51 1.10 6.87
CA ALA A 176 15.68 0.01 7.36
C ALA A 176 16.18 -0.48 8.71
N VAL A 177 15.26 -0.80 9.61
CA VAL A 177 15.56 -1.42 10.90
C VAL A 177 14.91 -2.79 10.90
N GLN A 178 15.67 -3.84 11.21
CA GLN A 178 15.18 -5.21 11.29
C GLN A 178 14.38 -5.45 12.57
N ASP A 179 13.76 -6.61 12.72
CA ASP A 179 13.01 -6.96 13.92
C ASP A 179 13.92 -7.33 15.11
N ALA A 180 13.30 -7.64 16.25
CA ALA A 180 13.99 -8.02 17.48
C ALA A 180 14.87 -9.27 17.36
N SER A 181 14.54 -10.23 16.48
CA SER A 181 15.33 -11.46 16.30
C SER A 181 16.70 -11.17 15.69
N GLN A 182 16.80 -10.09 14.92
CA GLN A 182 18.04 -9.58 14.33
C GLN A 182 18.68 -8.48 15.20
N GLY A 183 18.23 -8.28 16.44
CA GLY A 183 18.76 -7.24 17.33
C GLY A 183 18.46 -5.82 16.87
N TYR A 184 17.34 -5.60 16.15
CA TYR A 184 17.00 -4.33 15.53
C TYR A 184 18.14 -3.74 14.67
N ARG A 185 18.84 -4.61 13.95
CA ARG A 185 19.95 -4.25 13.06
C ARG A 185 19.53 -3.18 12.04
N VAL A 186 20.34 -2.14 11.89
CA VAL A 186 20.09 -1.05 10.95
C VAL A 186 20.79 -1.29 9.61
N SER A 187 20.11 -0.93 8.52
CA SER A 187 20.63 -0.86 7.15
C SER A 187 20.51 0.58 6.68
N VAL A 188 21.64 1.18 6.29
CA VAL A 188 21.73 2.57 5.85
C VAL A 188 22.35 2.59 4.46
N GLY A 189 21.69 3.22 3.50
CA GLY A 189 22.16 3.36 2.12
C GLY A 189 23.19 4.46 1.95
N GLU A 190 23.61 4.67 0.71
CA GLU A 190 24.59 5.70 0.36
C GLU A 190 24.10 7.13 0.71
N PRO A 191 25.02 8.03 1.09
CA PRO A 191 24.69 9.42 1.42
C PRO A 191 24.28 10.21 0.18
N GLU A 192 23.20 11.00 0.30
CA GLU A 192 22.68 11.89 -0.73
C GLU A 192 23.34 13.27 -0.62
N VAL A 193 24.54 13.40 -1.20
CA VAL A 193 25.39 14.61 -1.09
C VAL A 193 24.68 15.87 -1.60
N SER A 194 23.89 15.77 -2.67
CA SER A 194 23.15 16.91 -3.25
C SER A 194 22.06 17.47 -2.33
N ARG A 195 21.66 16.72 -1.30
CA ARG A 195 20.57 17.03 -0.36
C ARG A 195 21.07 17.24 1.07
N SER A 196 22.39 17.20 1.26
CA SER A 196 23.08 17.29 2.54
C SER A 196 24.00 18.52 2.57
N ASN A 197 24.23 19.10 3.75
CA ASN A 197 25.22 20.19 3.90
C ASN A 197 26.47 19.77 4.69
N VAL A 198 26.47 18.56 5.24
CA VAL A 198 27.61 17.92 5.90
C VAL A 198 27.79 16.50 5.38
N ALA A 199 29.01 15.99 5.51
CA ALA A 199 29.29 14.59 5.19
C ALA A 199 28.88 13.70 6.37
N THR A 200 28.49 12.46 6.06
CA THR A 200 28.19 11.46 7.09
C THR A 200 29.37 10.52 7.29
N CYS A 201 29.45 10.00 8.50
CA CYS A 201 30.36 8.94 8.90
C CYS A 201 29.70 7.55 8.92
N SER A 202 28.43 7.44 8.50
CA SER A 202 27.65 6.18 8.48
C SER A 202 28.37 5.01 7.77
N HIS A 203 29.22 5.32 6.78
CA HIS A 203 30.00 4.37 5.98
C HIS A 203 31.52 4.47 6.22
N THR A 204 31.95 5.25 7.21
CA THR A 204 33.38 5.42 7.50
C THR A 204 33.96 4.16 8.13
N VAL A 205 35.10 3.73 7.59
CA VAL A 205 35.86 2.58 8.08
C VAL A 205 36.22 2.75 9.56
N GLY A 206 35.73 1.84 10.40
CA GLY A 206 36.03 1.82 11.84
C GLY A 206 34.97 2.42 12.77
N ALA A 207 33.84 2.93 12.27
CA ALA A 207 32.73 3.43 13.11
C ALA A 207 31.34 3.19 12.46
N TYR A 208 31.21 2.06 11.76
CA TYR A 208 30.04 1.74 10.93
C TYR A 208 28.74 1.69 11.74
N MET A 209 27.84 2.64 11.48
CA MET A 209 26.44 2.48 11.87
C MET A 209 25.75 1.46 10.97
N ASN A 210 26.07 1.46 9.67
CA ASN A 210 25.46 0.51 8.75
C ASN A 210 25.75 -0.94 9.18
N ASN A 211 24.71 -1.77 9.19
CA ASN A 211 24.73 -3.16 9.63
C ASN A 211 24.96 -3.37 11.15
N ALA A 212 25.04 -2.32 11.96
CA ALA A 212 25.17 -2.44 13.42
C ALA A 212 23.84 -2.88 14.07
N MET A 213 23.93 -3.64 15.16
CA MET A 213 22.80 -3.96 16.02
C MET A 213 22.61 -2.86 17.06
N PHE A 214 21.40 -2.75 17.62
CA PHE A 214 21.14 -1.75 18.63
C PHE A 214 21.70 -2.20 19.99
N SER A 215 22.42 -1.32 20.68
CA SER A 215 23.04 -1.59 21.97
C SER A 215 22.54 -0.60 23.03
N THR A 216 22.38 -1.10 24.26
CA THR A 216 21.94 -0.34 25.45
C THR A 216 22.84 -0.71 26.64
N GLN A 217 22.72 0.03 27.75
CA GLN A 217 23.55 -0.22 28.94
C GLN A 217 23.49 -1.66 29.47
N ASP A 218 22.36 -2.35 29.29
CA ASP A 218 22.10 -3.71 29.78
C ASP A 218 22.07 -4.75 28.66
N LYS A 219 22.33 -4.35 27.41
CA LYS A 219 22.40 -5.25 26.26
C LYS A 219 23.45 -4.79 25.27
N ASP A 220 24.60 -5.44 25.34
CA ASP A 220 25.74 -5.20 24.46
C ASP A 220 25.59 -6.01 23.17
N GLN A 221 25.53 -5.32 22.04
CA GLN A 221 25.46 -5.88 20.69
C GLN A 221 26.41 -5.16 19.72
N ASP A 222 27.36 -4.39 20.25
CA ASP A 222 28.33 -3.66 19.43
C ASP A 222 29.54 -4.54 19.07
N THR A 223 30.48 -3.99 18.30
CA THR A 223 31.66 -4.76 17.85
C THR A 223 32.93 -4.43 18.62
N TRP A 224 32.84 -3.63 19.68
CA TRP A 224 33.99 -3.23 20.49
C TRP A 224 34.20 -4.22 21.65
N SER A 225 35.35 -4.14 22.33
CA SER A 225 35.67 -5.03 23.46
C SER A 225 34.96 -4.64 24.76
N SER A 226 34.45 -3.42 24.85
CA SER A 226 33.65 -2.92 25.97
C SER A 226 32.34 -2.32 25.45
N ASN A 227 31.29 -2.36 26.27
CA ASN A 227 29.99 -1.84 25.88
C ASN A 227 30.05 -0.33 25.61
N CYS A 228 29.89 0.06 24.35
CA CYS A 228 29.92 1.45 23.91
C CYS A 228 28.75 2.25 24.49
N ALA A 229 27.59 1.61 24.72
CA ALA A 229 26.44 2.27 25.31
C ALA A 229 26.69 2.71 26.75
N VAL A 230 27.42 1.89 27.53
CA VAL A 230 27.86 2.24 28.89
C VAL A 230 28.95 3.31 28.85
N THR A 231 29.90 3.15 27.94
CA THR A 231 31.07 4.04 27.82
C THR A 231 30.64 5.47 27.48
N TYR A 232 29.74 5.64 26.50
CA TYR A 232 29.31 6.95 25.99
C TYR A 232 27.89 7.38 26.42
N GLN A 233 27.39 6.77 27.51
CA GLN A 233 26.13 7.12 28.18
C GLN A 233 24.93 7.34 27.23
N GLY A 234 24.74 6.43 26.27
CA GLY A 234 23.65 6.51 25.29
C GLY A 234 23.35 5.15 24.68
N ALA A 235 22.17 4.99 24.10
CA ALA A 235 21.83 3.78 23.34
C ALA A 235 21.74 4.08 21.85
N TRP A 236 22.39 3.28 21.02
CA TRP A 236 22.41 3.49 19.58
C TRP A 236 22.80 2.22 18.82
N TRP A 237 22.78 2.33 17.49
CA TRP A 237 23.38 1.35 16.59
C TRP A 237 24.91 1.53 16.56
N TYR A 238 25.58 1.02 17.59
CA TYR A 238 27.03 1.13 17.76
C TYR A 238 27.77 0.05 16.95
N GLY A 239 28.75 0.48 16.16
CA GLY A 239 29.72 -0.41 15.51
C GLY A 239 30.93 -0.61 16.41
N SER A 240 32.10 -0.12 15.99
CA SER A 240 33.22 0.12 16.91
C SER A 240 32.98 1.44 17.64
N CYS A 241 31.96 1.43 18.48
CA CYS A 241 31.32 2.57 19.11
C CYS A 241 30.67 3.52 18.10
N HIS A 242 30.98 4.81 18.11
CA HIS A 242 30.21 5.76 17.32
C HIS A 242 31.05 6.83 16.66
N CYS A 243 30.55 7.29 15.52
CA CYS A 243 30.93 8.55 14.92
C CYS A 243 29.88 9.65 15.19
N PHE A 244 28.67 9.27 15.62
CA PHE A 244 27.68 10.20 16.17
C PHE A 244 26.82 9.51 17.25
N ASN A 245 26.49 10.25 18.30
CA ASN A 245 25.81 9.73 19.49
C ASN A 245 24.56 10.58 19.81
N PRO A 246 23.45 10.40 19.05
CA PRO A 246 22.34 11.33 19.13
C PRO A 246 21.46 11.10 20.37
N ASN A 247 21.65 9.95 21.05
CA ASN A 247 21.01 9.59 22.31
C ASN A 247 21.95 9.73 23.52
N GLY A 248 23.12 10.36 23.33
CA GLY A 248 24.06 10.63 24.41
C GLY A 248 23.52 11.61 25.46
N ARG A 249 24.36 11.87 26.45
CA ARG A 249 24.07 12.77 27.55
C ARG A 249 23.89 14.20 27.07
N TYR A 250 22.82 14.85 27.53
CA TYR A 250 22.55 16.23 27.17
C TYR A 250 23.40 17.21 28.01
N PHE A 251 24.38 17.85 27.37
CA PHE A 251 25.18 18.91 27.98
C PHE A 251 24.69 20.29 27.58
N THR A 252 24.73 21.24 28.52
CA THR A 252 24.48 22.66 28.27
C THR A 252 25.79 23.45 28.32
N PRO A 253 25.88 24.62 27.65
CA PRO A 253 27.02 25.51 27.78
C PRO A 253 27.26 25.90 29.23
N PRO A 254 28.53 26.06 29.65
CA PRO A 254 29.74 25.95 28.83
C PRO A 254 30.25 24.51 28.63
N ALA A 255 29.76 23.53 29.40
CA ALA A 255 30.24 22.14 29.35
C ALA A 255 30.09 21.51 27.96
N ALA A 256 29.06 21.89 27.21
CA ALA A 256 28.83 21.43 25.84
C ALA A 256 29.96 21.78 24.84
N PHE A 257 30.85 22.73 25.15
CA PHE A 257 31.85 23.23 24.20
C PHE A 257 33.18 22.48 24.23
N TYR A 258 33.51 21.84 25.36
CA TYR A 258 34.82 21.25 25.60
C TYR A 258 34.68 19.96 26.43
N LEU A 259 34.10 18.92 25.84
CA LEU A 259 34.07 17.60 26.44
C LEU A 259 35.47 17.00 26.41
N SER A 260 36.03 16.74 27.58
CA SER A 260 37.31 16.04 27.77
C SER A 260 37.10 14.78 28.58
N GLU A 261 38.08 13.88 28.57
CA GLU A 261 38.11 12.71 29.44
C GLU A 261 37.75 13.09 30.90
N PRO A 262 36.84 12.36 31.57
CA PRO A 262 36.22 11.08 31.17
C PRO A 262 34.90 11.21 30.39
N LEU A 263 34.52 12.42 29.95
CA LEU A 263 33.23 12.72 29.30
C LEU A 263 33.38 12.89 27.77
N TRP A 264 34.52 12.46 27.22
CA TRP A 264 34.79 12.58 25.79
C TRP A 264 33.77 11.76 25.00
N ALA A 265 33.15 12.37 23.99
CA ALA A 265 32.16 11.74 23.11
C ALA A 265 30.79 11.34 23.74
N ASP A 266 30.61 11.49 25.06
CA ASP A 266 29.35 11.21 25.79
C ASP A 266 28.15 12.06 25.34
N GLY A 267 28.42 13.24 24.78
CA GLY A 267 27.40 14.22 24.42
C GLY A 267 26.55 13.86 23.21
N LEU A 268 25.69 14.79 22.79
CA LEU A 268 25.02 14.75 21.48
C LEU A 268 26.04 15.05 20.40
N THR A 269 26.91 14.10 20.09
CA THR A 269 28.08 14.32 19.24
C THR A 269 27.80 13.90 17.80
N PHE A 270 28.44 14.59 16.85
CA PHE A 270 28.45 14.23 15.43
C PHE A 270 29.80 14.59 14.85
N SER A 271 30.57 13.56 14.47
CA SER A 271 31.89 13.70 13.89
C SER A 271 31.82 13.65 12.37
N SER A 272 32.01 14.80 11.72
CA SER A 272 32.04 14.88 10.25
C SER A 272 33.48 14.91 9.75
N PRO A 273 33.85 14.07 8.76
CA PRO A 273 35.14 14.16 8.10
C PRO A 273 35.38 15.58 7.56
N GLY A 274 36.55 16.16 7.87
CA GLY A 274 37.03 17.41 7.26
C GLY A 274 36.54 18.74 7.84
N ILE A 275 35.62 18.77 8.82
CA ILE A 275 35.05 20.03 9.35
C ILE A 275 35.61 20.40 10.74
N GLY A 276 36.06 19.43 11.54
CA GLY A 276 36.68 19.72 12.84
C GLY A 276 35.67 20.22 13.88
N TYR A 277 35.71 21.48 14.28
CA TYR A 277 34.80 22.07 15.29
C TYR A 277 33.65 22.84 14.60
N PRO A 278 32.37 22.69 15.02
CA PRO A 278 31.87 21.91 16.15
C PRO A 278 31.54 20.44 15.83
N LEU A 279 31.79 19.94 14.62
CA LEU A 279 31.44 18.58 14.20
C LEU A 279 32.50 17.54 14.60
N ASN A 280 32.70 17.37 15.92
CA ASN A 280 33.64 16.41 16.51
C ASN A 280 33.11 15.81 17.83
N HIS A 281 33.95 15.03 18.51
CA HIS A 281 33.63 14.36 19.78
C HIS A 281 33.78 15.25 21.03
N TYR A 282 34.34 16.45 20.89
CA TYR A 282 34.56 17.41 21.99
C TYR A 282 33.36 18.37 22.17
N TYR A 283 32.41 18.37 21.26
CA TYR A 283 31.28 19.30 21.26
C TYR A 283 29.94 18.56 21.30
N SER A 284 29.06 18.95 22.23
CA SER A 284 27.69 18.46 22.29
C SER A 284 26.74 19.41 21.59
N MET A 285 26.03 18.92 20.57
CA MET A 285 25.00 19.66 19.84
C MET A 285 23.87 20.11 20.77
N LYS A 286 23.20 21.19 20.37
CA LYS A 286 22.02 21.72 21.06
C LYS A 286 20.77 20.94 20.70
N THR A 287 20.55 20.64 19.43
CA THR A 287 19.40 19.83 19.01
C THR A 287 19.85 18.72 18.10
N PHE A 288 19.11 17.61 18.12
CA PHE A 288 19.31 16.50 17.20
C PHE A 288 17.95 15.90 16.85
N GLU A 289 17.62 15.73 15.57
CA GLU A 289 16.36 15.19 15.10
C GLU A 289 16.60 14.14 14.01
N CYS A 290 16.03 12.95 14.18
CA CYS A 290 16.12 11.85 13.23
C CYS A 290 14.73 11.57 12.66
N MET A 291 14.63 11.53 11.33
CA MET A 291 13.37 11.44 10.61
C MET A 291 13.45 10.44 9.46
N SER A 292 12.35 9.72 9.20
CA SER A 292 12.21 8.90 7.98
C SER A 292 10.96 9.30 7.21
N ASN A 293 11.02 9.19 5.88
CA ASN A 293 9.89 9.54 5.02
C ASN A 293 8.79 8.47 5.09
N LEU A 294 7.55 8.93 4.91
CA LEU A 294 6.40 8.04 4.77
C LEU A 294 6.26 7.54 3.33
N VAL A 295 5.47 6.48 3.15
CA VAL A 295 4.89 6.09 1.86
C VAL A 295 3.38 6.39 1.93
N PRO A 296 2.70 6.86 0.85
CA PRO A 296 1.29 7.23 0.93
C PRO A 296 0.33 6.09 1.34
N GLN A 297 -0.38 6.33 2.44
CA GLN A 297 -1.82 6.12 2.71
C GLN A 297 -2.46 4.74 3.00
N ALA A 298 -1.74 3.63 3.13
CA ALA A 298 -2.35 2.33 3.50
C ALA A 298 -2.09 1.81 4.92
N LEU A 299 -1.21 2.43 5.73
CA LEU A 299 -0.68 1.79 6.95
C LEU A 299 -0.78 2.60 8.26
N TRP A 300 -1.49 3.74 8.25
CA TRP A 300 -1.42 4.69 9.37
C TRP A 300 -2.57 4.64 10.39
N SER A 301 -3.59 3.80 10.19
CA SER A 301 -4.58 3.56 11.24
C SER A 301 -4.13 2.52 12.28
N SER A 302 -2.92 1.97 12.17
CA SER A 302 -2.47 0.80 12.94
C SER A 302 -1.17 0.97 13.73
N LEU A 303 -0.61 2.19 13.88
CA LEU A 303 0.55 2.42 14.75
C LEU A 303 0.12 3.04 16.09
N PRO A 304 0.55 2.47 17.23
CA PRO A 304 0.17 2.95 18.56
C PRO A 304 0.85 4.30 18.84
N GLY A 305 0.09 5.26 19.37
CA GLY A 305 0.59 6.61 19.69
C GLY A 305 -0.45 7.75 19.62
N SER A 306 -1.66 7.50 19.10
CA SER A 306 -2.72 8.52 19.08
C SER A 306 -3.61 8.49 20.34
N ARG A 307 -3.20 9.22 21.38
CA ARG A 307 -4.09 9.59 22.49
C ARG A 307 -5.14 10.58 21.99
N GLN A 308 -6.32 10.06 21.62
CA GLN A 308 -7.66 10.62 21.89
C GLN A 308 -8.81 9.84 21.20
N GLY A 309 -8.53 8.71 20.53
CA GLY A 309 -9.55 7.73 20.09
C GLY A 309 -9.57 6.43 20.92
N ALA A 310 -8.68 6.32 21.92
CA ALA A 310 -8.38 5.07 22.62
C ALA A 310 -9.43 4.62 23.65
N GLY A 311 -10.54 5.32 23.83
CA GLY A 311 -11.58 4.94 24.79
C GLY A 311 -12.59 3.90 24.27
N ALA A 312 -12.88 3.90 22.97
CA ALA A 312 -13.98 3.10 22.41
C ALA A 312 -13.53 2.01 21.42
N PHE A 313 -12.35 2.16 20.79
CA PHE A 313 -11.81 1.15 19.86
C PHE A 313 -10.65 0.32 20.42
N ALA A 314 -9.91 0.81 21.44
CA ALA A 314 -8.78 0.08 22.03
C ALA A 314 -9.21 -1.07 22.97
N LYS A 315 -10.50 -1.22 23.27
CA LYS A 315 -11.02 -2.40 23.98
C LYS A 315 -11.32 -3.58 23.05
N HIS A 316 -11.07 -3.46 21.74
CA HIS A 316 -11.42 -4.51 20.77
C HIS A 316 -10.29 -4.97 19.85
N GLN A 317 -9.04 -4.51 20.04
CA GLN A 317 -7.93 -4.89 19.16
C GLN A 317 -6.64 -5.26 19.91
N GLN A 318 -6.83 -5.81 21.11
CA GLN A 318 -5.85 -6.64 21.81
C GLN A 318 -6.53 -7.93 22.30
N THR A 319 -7.39 -8.51 21.46
CA THR A 319 -7.62 -9.95 21.50
C THR A 319 -6.52 -10.58 20.65
N ASN A 320 -5.91 -11.65 21.15
CA ASN A 320 -5.15 -12.58 20.31
C ASN A 320 -6.07 -13.08 19.20
N ASN A 321 -6.17 -12.35 18.07
CA ASN A 321 -6.83 -12.85 16.87
C ASN A 321 -5.84 -13.75 16.12
N GLN A 322 -5.37 -14.77 16.83
CA GLN A 322 -4.96 -16.00 16.18
C GLN A 322 -6.22 -16.62 15.60
N PHE A 323 -6.09 -17.38 14.51
CA PHE A 323 -7.17 -18.30 14.13
C PHE A 323 -7.55 -19.11 15.37
N SER A 324 -8.77 -18.90 15.87
CA SER A 324 -9.33 -19.74 16.90
C SER A 324 -9.41 -21.16 16.35
N PRO A 325 -9.38 -22.20 17.20
CA PRO A 325 -9.76 -23.55 16.77
C PRO A 325 -11.07 -23.58 15.98
N VAL A 326 -12.01 -22.67 16.30
CA VAL A 326 -13.26 -22.49 15.55
C VAL A 326 -13.02 -22.05 14.10
N ASP A 327 -12.07 -21.15 13.84
CA ASP A 327 -11.77 -20.66 12.49
C ASP A 327 -11.18 -21.76 11.60
N TYR A 328 -10.32 -22.62 12.17
CA TYR A 328 -9.81 -23.81 11.47
C TYR A 328 -10.92 -24.81 11.18
N VAL A 329 -11.85 -25.01 12.13
CA VAL A 329 -13.02 -25.88 11.91
C VAL A 329 -13.90 -25.32 10.81
N VAL A 330 -14.19 -24.01 10.81
CA VAL A 330 -15.00 -23.36 9.76
C VAL A 330 -14.33 -23.49 8.40
N LEU A 331 -13.01 -23.29 8.31
CA LEU A 331 -12.24 -23.48 7.08
C LEU A 331 -12.31 -24.94 6.59
N GLY A 332 -12.12 -25.90 7.49
CA GLY A 332 -12.24 -27.33 7.18
C GLY A 332 -13.63 -27.72 6.71
N VAL A 333 -14.68 -27.22 7.38
CA VAL A 333 -16.08 -27.42 6.99
C VAL A 333 -16.35 -26.82 5.61
N PHE A 334 -15.84 -25.62 5.32
CA PHE A 334 -16.01 -25.00 4.01
C PHE A 334 -15.36 -25.81 2.88
N LEU A 335 -14.13 -26.29 3.07
CA LEU A 335 -13.42 -27.10 2.08
C LEU A 335 -14.11 -28.46 1.85
N THR A 336 -14.53 -29.12 2.93
CA THR A 336 -15.24 -30.42 2.84
C THR A 336 -16.65 -30.27 2.27
N ALA A 337 -17.39 -29.21 2.61
CA ALA A 337 -18.68 -28.91 2.01
C ALA A 337 -18.58 -28.63 0.51
N SER A 338 -17.55 -27.90 0.07
CA SER A 338 -17.30 -27.64 -1.35
C SER A 338 -17.07 -28.94 -2.13
N LEU A 339 -16.25 -29.84 -1.58
CA LEU A 339 -16.03 -31.18 -2.14
C LEU A 339 -17.32 -32.00 -2.17
N ALA A 340 -18.10 -32.00 -1.07
CA ALA A 340 -19.34 -32.75 -0.97
C ALA A 340 -20.39 -32.29 -1.98
N VAL A 341 -20.58 -30.97 -2.15
CA VAL A 341 -21.48 -30.40 -3.16
C VAL A 341 -21.09 -30.86 -4.57
N GLY A 342 -19.79 -30.81 -4.90
CA GLY A 342 -19.29 -31.28 -6.19
C GLY A 342 -19.57 -32.76 -6.43
N ILE A 343 -19.31 -33.61 -5.43
CA ILE A 343 -19.55 -35.06 -5.51
C ILE A 343 -21.05 -35.36 -5.64
N VAL A 344 -21.90 -34.76 -4.80
CA VAL A 344 -23.36 -34.98 -4.82
C VAL A 344 -23.96 -34.52 -6.15
N ALA A 345 -23.56 -33.35 -6.66
CA ALA A 345 -23.99 -32.85 -7.97
C ALA A 345 -23.58 -33.81 -9.10
N SER A 346 -22.39 -34.41 -9.01
CA SER A 346 -21.90 -35.41 -9.96
C SER A 346 -22.78 -36.67 -9.97
N PHE A 347 -23.13 -37.19 -8.79
CA PHE A 347 -23.98 -38.39 -8.66
C PHE A 347 -25.41 -38.15 -9.15
N ILE A 348 -26.01 -37.00 -8.79
CA ILE A 348 -27.35 -36.63 -9.27
C ILE A 348 -27.36 -36.44 -10.79
N GLY A 349 -26.28 -35.88 -11.36
CA GLY A 349 -26.10 -35.76 -12.80
C GLY A 349 -26.11 -37.11 -13.51
N ARG A 350 -25.27 -38.05 -13.08
CA ARG A 350 -25.18 -39.41 -13.66
C ARG A 350 -26.48 -40.20 -13.54
N ARG A 351 -27.18 -40.10 -12.41
CA ARG A 351 -28.44 -40.82 -12.17
C ARG A 351 -29.59 -40.33 -13.07
N LYS A 352 -29.60 -39.05 -13.44
CA LYS A 352 -30.56 -38.49 -14.42
C LYS A 352 -30.19 -38.82 -15.86
N GLY A 353 -28.90 -38.89 -16.20
CA GLY A 353 -28.44 -39.27 -17.54
C GLY A 353 -28.79 -40.71 -17.91
N ASN A 354 -28.60 -41.66 -16.97
CA ASN A 354 -28.94 -43.08 -17.18
C ASN A 354 -30.45 -43.38 -17.28
N ALA A 355 -31.33 -42.42 -16.94
CA ALA A 355 -32.78 -42.62 -16.98
C ALA A 355 -33.42 -42.15 -18.31
N ASP A 356 -32.71 -41.36 -19.13
CA ASP A 356 -33.28 -40.65 -20.28
C ASP A 356 -32.72 -41.06 -21.66
N ASP A 357 -31.59 -41.80 -21.79
CA ASP A 357 -31.11 -42.19 -23.13
C ASP A 357 -30.16 -43.42 -23.18
N GLY A 358 -30.30 -44.22 -24.24
CA GLY A 358 -29.63 -45.51 -24.47
C GLY A 358 -28.45 -45.48 -25.44
N SER A 359 -27.72 -44.37 -25.52
CA SER A 359 -26.64 -44.14 -26.49
C SER A 359 -25.33 -43.75 -25.77
N ALA A 360 -24.38 -44.68 -25.67
CA ALA A 360 -23.37 -44.66 -24.59
C ALA A 360 -22.02 -43.97 -24.91
N GLY A 361 -21.81 -43.38 -26.09
CA GLY A 361 -20.46 -42.95 -26.52
C GLY A 361 -20.25 -41.45 -26.79
N SER A 362 -21.15 -40.82 -27.54
CA SER A 362 -21.11 -39.37 -27.83
C SER A 362 -21.71 -38.54 -26.69
N ASP A 363 -22.71 -39.09 -26.01
CA ASP A 363 -23.49 -38.39 -24.99
C ASP A 363 -22.70 -38.21 -23.69
N GLU A 364 -21.75 -39.09 -23.38
CA GLU A 364 -20.93 -38.98 -22.15
C GLU A 364 -19.99 -37.76 -22.21
N LYS A 365 -19.38 -37.50 -23.37
CA LYS A 365 -18.53 -36.32 -23.57
C LYS A 365 -19.34 -35.03 -23.55
N GLU A 366 -20.51 -35.02 -24.16
CA GLU A 366 -21.40 -33.85 -24.16
C GLU A 366 -21.98 -33.59 -22.76
N GLU A 367 -22.34 -34.63 -22.02
CA GLU A 367 -22.79 -34.55 -20.63
C GLU A 367 -21.68 -33.99 -19.72
N PHE A 368 -20.44 -34.43 -19.91
CA PHE A 368 -19.29 -33.95 -19.13
C PHE A 368 -18.94 -32.47 -19.43
N VAL A 369 -18.88 -32.09 -20.70
CA VAL A 369 -18.41 -30.75 -21.12
C VAL A 369 -19.53 -29.71 -21.10
N MET A 370 -20.76 -30.07 -21.46
CA MET A 370 -21.88 -29.14 -21.66
C MET A 370 -23.03 -29.37 -20.68
N GLY A 371 -22.91 -30.33 -19.75
CA GLY A 371 -23.94 -30.61 -18.75
C GLY A 371 -25.28 -31.02 -19.36
N GLY A 372 -25.25 -31.66 -20.53
CA GLY A 372 -26.44 -32.13 -21.24
C GLY A 372 -27.35 -31.01 -21.76
N ARG A 373 -26.88 -29.76 -21.79
CA ARG A 373 -27.62 -28.56 -22.26
C ARG A 373 -28.99 -28.33 -21.59
N LYS A 374 -29.17 -28.86 -20.38
CA LYS A 374 -30.44 -28.81 -19.62
C LYS A 374 -30.31 -28.04 -18.30
N GLN A 375 -29.27 -27.20 -18.15
CA GLN A 375 -29.02 -26.44 -16.92
C GLN A 375 -30.05 -25.34 -16.69
N GLN A 376 -30.25 -24.99 -15.42
CA GLN A 376 -31.13 -23.89 -15.01
C GLN A 376 -30.39 -22.55 -15.12
N VAL A 377 -31.14 -21.47 -15.39
CA VAL A 377 -30.59 -20.12 -15.62
C VAL A 377 -29.86 -19.60 -14.39
N ILE A 378 -30.48 -19.66 -13.20
CA ILE A 378 -29.94 -19.06 -11.97
C ILE A 378 -28.57 -19.68 -11.59
N PRO A 379 -28.41 -21.03 -11.54
CA PRO A 379 -27.10 -21.63 -11.29
C PRO A 379 -26.03 -21.23 -12.30
N VAL A 380 -26.38 -21.18 -13.59
CA VAL A 380 -25.46 -20.80 -14.67
C VAL A 380 -25.03 -19.34 -14.52
N ALA A 381 -25.96 -18.43 -14.20
CA ALA A 381 -25.68 -17.01 -13.99
C ALA A 381 -24.76 -16.79 -12.78
N LEU A 382 -25.01 -17.47 -11.65
CA LEU A 382 -24.13 -17.40 -10.47
C LEU A 382 -22.74 -17.98 -10.77
N SER A 383 -22.68 -19.07 -11.52
CA SER A 383 -21.41 -19.69 -11.93
C SER A 383 -20.60 -18.80 -12.88
N LEU A 384 -21.25 -18.09 -13.80
CA LEU A 384 -20.62 -17.04 -14.61
C LEU A 384 -20.12 -15.89 -13.73
N LEU A 385 -20.90 -15.45 -12.75
CA LEU A 385 -20.52 -14.36 -11.84
C LEU A 385 -19.26 -14.73 -11.04
N VAL A 386 -19.22 -15.92 -10.42
CA VAL A 386 -18.07 -16.37 -9.61
C VAL A 386 -16.81 -16.55 -10.47
N SER A 387 -16.95 -17.07 -11.68
CA SER A 387 -15.81 -17.31 -12.59
C SER A 387 -15.03 -16.06 -12.94
N PHE A 388 -15.69 -14.90 -12.99
CA PHE A 388 -15.05 -13.62 -13.30
C PHE A 388 -14.82 -12.72 -12.08
N ASN A 389 -15.48 -13.00 -10.94
CA ASN A 389 -15.25 -12.33 -9.67
C ASN A 389 -14.37 -13.20 -8.76
N SER A 390 -13.07 -13.31 -9.09
CA SER A 390 -12.12 -14.09 -8.29
C SER A 390 -11.68 -13.34 -7.02
N ALA A 391 -11.02 -14.06 -6.10
CA ALA A 391 -10.43 -13.47 -4.89
C ALA A 391 -9.45 -12.32 -5.20
N ILE A 392 -8.80 -12.34 -6.38
CA ILE A 392 -7.94 -11.25 -6.86
C ILE A 392 -8.74 -9.95 -7.01
N LEU A 393 -9.98 -10.02 -7.51
CA LEU A 393 -10.82 -8.83 -7.68
C LEU A 393 -11.32 -8.30 -6.33
N ILE A 394 -11.57 -9.19 -5.35
CA ILE A 394 -11.99 -8.78 -4.01
C ILE A 394 -10.83 -8.13 -3.25
N LEU A 395 -9.63 -8.71 -3.32
CA LEU A 395 -8.43 -8.20 -2.63
C LEU A 395 -7.81 -6.99 -3.34
N GLY A 396 -7.84 -6.95 -4.67
CA GLY A 396 -7.23 -5.90 -5.49
C GLY A 396 -8.18 -4.80 -5.97
N GLY A 397 -9.50 -5.00 -5.86
CA GLY A 397 -10.50 -4.22 -6.60
C GLY A 397 -11.35 -3.24 -5.78
N VAL A 398 -10.87 -2.72 -4.65
CA VAL A 398 -11.54 -1.59 -3.96
C VAL A 398 -11.21 -0.26 -4.65
N GLN A 399 -11.74 -0.07 -5.86
CA GLN A 399 -12.02 1.25 -6.40
C GLN A 399 -13.53 1.32 -6.71
N PRO A 400 -14.30 2.27 -6.13
CA PRO A 400 -15.74 2.45 -6.41
C PRO A 400 -16.10 2.70 -7.89
N ARG A 401 -15.07 2.83 -8.72
CA ARG A 401 -15.10 3.36 -10.08
C ARG A 401 -15.29 2.29 -11.15
N SER A 402 -14.96 1.02 -10.87
CA SER A 402 -15.08 -0.07 -11.86
C SER A 402 -16.42 -0.83 -11.79
N THR A 403 -17.16 -0.70 -10.69
CA THR A 403 -18.38 -1.49 -10.41
C THR A 403 -19.63 -0.96 -11.11
N SER A 404 -19.77 0.36 -11.30
CA SER A 404 -20.96 0.95 -11.96
C SER A 404 -21.06 0.62 -13.46
N MET A 405 -19.94 0.37 -14.14
CA MET A 405 -19.89 0.06 -15.58
C MET A 405 -19.79 -1.44 -15.90
N ALA A 406 -19.85 -2.32 -14.89
CA ALA A 406 -19.82 -3.78 -15.09
C ALA A 406 -21.10 -4.30 -15.77
N GLN A 407 -22.24 -3.63 -15.57
CA GLN A 407 -23.56 -4.07 -16.04
C GLN A 407 -23.71 -4.03 -17.57
N TYR A 408 -23.11 -3.04 -18.24
CA TYR A 408 -23.16 -2.94 -19.70
C TYR A 408 -22.39 -4.06 -20.42
N ARG A 409 -21.45 -4.72 -19.73
CA ARG A 409 -20.59 -5.76 -20.32
C ARG A 409 -21.35 -7.04 -20.66
N CYS A 410 -22.21 -7.47 -19.73
CA CYS A 410 -23.03 -8.67 -19.91
C CYS A 410 -24.09 -8.48 -21.00
N VAL A 411 -24.65 -7.28 -21.12
CA VAL A 411 -25.68 -6.95 -22.12
C VAL A 411 -25.10 -7.06 -23.54
N LEU A 412 -23.94 -6.46 -23.80
CA LEU A 412 -23.28 -6.56 -25.10
C LEU A 412 -22.93 -8.02 -25.43
N ALA A 413 -22.46 -8.79 -24.45
CA ALA A 413 -22.16 -10.20 -24.64
C ALA A 413 -23.39 -11.04 -25.00
N ALA A 414 -24.51 -10.82 -24.29
CA ALA A 414 -25.78 -11.51 -24.50
C ALA A 414 -26.44 -11.16 -25.85
N LEU A 415 -26.27 -9.93 -26.35
CA LEU A 415 -26.87 -9.50 -27.61
C LEU A 415 -26.03 -9.87 -28.84
N ILE A 416 -24.69 -9.85 -28.74
CA ILE A 416 -23.80 -10.04 -29.88
C ILE A 416 -23.29 -11.48 -29.97
N PHE A 417 -22.70 -12.00 -28.89
CA PHE A 417 -21.96 -13.27 -28.95
C PHE A 417 -22.85 -14.50 -28.68
N VAL A 418 -23.80 -14.40 -27.75
CA VAL A 418 -24.71 -15.52 -27.44
C VAL A 418 -25.47 -16.03 -28.66
N PRO A 419 -26.11 -15.19 -29.52
CA PRO A 419 -26.82 -15.69 -30.69
C PRO A 419 -25.92 -16.45 -31.67
N VAL A 420 -24.66 -16.02 -31.83
CA VAL A 420 -23.69 -16.66 -32.73
C VAL A 420 -23.27 -18.03 -32.20
N PHE A 421 -22.75 -18.09 -30.97
CA PHE A 421 -22.21 -19.34 -30.43
C PHE A 421 -23.30 -20.35 -30.05
N TYR A 422 -24.47 -19.89 -29.60
CA TYR A 422 -25.57 -20.77 -29.20
C TYR A 422 -26.14 -21.52 -30.42
N GLN A 423 -26.28 -20.85 -31.56
CA GLN A 423 -26.80 -21.47 -32.80
C GLN A 423 -25.83 -22.48 -33.40
N LEU A 424 -24.53 -22.20 -33.33
CA LEU A 424 -23.49 -23.09 -33.88
C LEU A 424 -23.28 -24.37 -33.06
N ARG A 425 -23.81 -24.43 -31.83
CA ARG A 425 -23.71 -25.59 -30.92
C ARG A 425 -22.29 -26.13 -30.69
N LEU A 426 -21.27 -25.30 -30.84
CA LEU A 426 -19.86 -25.68 -30.68
C LEU A 426 -19.53 -26.09 -29.24
N THR A 427 -18.59 -27.02 -29.08
CA THR A 427 -18.05 -27.41 -27.77
C THR A 427 -16.87 -26.53 -27.34
N SER A 428 -16.20 -25.92 -28.32
CA SER A 428 -15.09 -24.99 -28.12
C SER A 428 -15.32 -23.69 -28.87
N SER A 429 -15.09 -22.55 -28.22
CA SER A 429 -15.14 -21.24 -28.88
C SER A 429 -14.08 -21.09 -29.97
N PHE A 430 -12.96 -21.82 -29.88
CA PHE A 430 -11.90 -21.82 -30.90
C PHE A 430 -12.27 -22.58 -32.18
N GLU A 431 -13.28 -23.45 -32.13
CA GLU A 431 -13.81 -24.12 -33.32
C GLU A 431 -14.44 -23.10 -34.29
N TYR A 432 -14.99 -22.00 -33.76
CA TYR A 432 -15.47 -20.90 -34.58
C TYR A 432 -14.36 -20.28 -35.43
N LEU A 433 -13.12 -20.22 -34.94
CA LEU A 433 -12.00 -19.70 -35.71
C LEU A 433 -11.70 -20.57 -36.93
N GLU A 434 -11.79 -21.90 -36.78
CA GLU A 434 -11.64 -22.83 -37.90
C GLU A 434 -12.76 -22.65 -38.92
N LEU A 435 -14.02 -22.53 -38.49
CA LEU A 435 -15.16 -22.29 -39.38
C LEU A 435 -15.05 -20.94 -40.11
N ARG A 436 -14.60 -19.88 -39.42
CA ARG A 436 -14.54 -18.52 -39.95
C ARG A 436 -13.37 -18.29 -40.90
N PHE A 437 -12.20 -18.84 -40.59
CA PHE A 437 -10.96 -18.64 -41.35
C PHE A 437 -10.60 -19.85 -42.22
N LYS A 438 -11.38 -20.94 -42.16
CA LYS A 438 -11.15 -22.20 -42.88
C LYS A 438 -9.75 -22.78 -42.68
N SER A 439 -9.15 -22.54 -41.51
CA SER A 439 -7.79 -22.94 -41.19
C SER A 439 -7.70 -23.56 -39.81
N ARG A 440 -7.27 -24.83 -39.78
CA ARG A 440 -7.04 -25.58 -38.53
C ARG A 440 -5.88 -25.00 -37.71
N LEU A 441 -4.91 -24.35 -38.36
CA LEU A 441 -3.79 -23.70 -37.70
C LEU A 441 -4.26 -22.57 -36.77
N VAL A 442 -5.22 -21.76 -37.22
CA VAL A 442 -5.75 -20.62 -36.44
C VAL A 442 -6.46 -21.12 -35.16
N ARG A 443 -7.21 -22.23 -35.26
CA ARG A 443 -7.82 -22.89 -34.10
C ARG A 443 -6.76 -23.40 -33.12
N LEU A 444 -5.72 -24.08 -33.61
CA LEU A 444 -4.65 -24.61 -32.77
C LEU A 444 -3.88 -23.49 -32.07
N MET A 445 -3.54 -22.41 -32.78
CA MET A 445 -2.88 -21.23 -32.20
C MET A 445 -3.74 -20.56 -31.14
N GLY A 446 -5.04 -20.33 -31.41
CA GLY A 446 -5.97 -19.75 -30.45
C GLY A 446 -6.10 -20.59 -29.18
N ASN A 447 -6.25 -21.90 -29.33
CA ASN A 447 -6.34 -22.83 -28.21
C ASN A 447 -5.03 -22.87 -27.39
N PHE A 448 -3.87 -22.90 -28.05
CA PHE A 448 -2.56 -22.92 -27.39
C PHE A 448 -2.30 -21.66 -26.56
N LEU A 449 -2.56 -20.48 -27.14
CA LEU A 449 -2.41 -19.20 -26.43
C LEU A 449 -3.37 -19.09 -25.25
N PHE A 450 -4.60 -19.58 -25.41
CA PHE A 450 -5.58 -19.62 -24.33
C PHE A 450 -5.12 -20.53 -23.19
N LEU A 451 -4.62 -21.72 -23.49
CA LEU A 451 -4.13 -22.66 -22.47
C LEU A 451 -2.97 -22.06 -21.66
N ILE A 452 -1.96 -21.47 -22.32
CA ILE A 452 -0.84 -20.81 -21.63
C ILE A 452 -1.35 -19.68 -20.73
N SER A 453 -2.21 -18.81 -21.26
CA SER A 453 -2.76 -17.67 -20.51
C SER A 453 -3.54 -18.14 -19.28
N ASN A 454 -4.35 -19.20 -19.40
CA ASN A 454 -5.07 -19.76 -18.26
C ASN A 454 -4.16 -20.41 -17.23
N VAL A 455 -3.10 -21.13 -17.63
CA VAL A 455 -2.16 -21.73 -16.66
C VAL A 455 -1.51 -20.64 -15.80
N ILE A 456 -1.07 -19.54 -16.42
CA ILE A 456 -0.49 -18.39 -15.72
C ILE A 456 -1.54 -17.76 -14.79
N TYR A 457 -2.76 -17.53 -15.30
CA TYR A 457 -3.84 -16.95 -14.52
C TYR A 457 -4.22 -17.81 -13.31
N MET A 458 -4.30 -19.14 -13.47
CA MET A 458 -4.62 -20.07 -12.39
C MET A 458 -3.55 -20.05 -11.29
N GLY A 459 -2.27 -19.88 -11.63
CA GLY A 459 -1.20 -19.67 -10.65
C GLY A 459 -1.43 -18.43 -9.79
N LEU A 460 -1.76 -17.29 -10.42
CA LEU A 460 -2.08 -16.04 -9.71
C LEU A 460 -3.36 -16.17 -8.87
N ALA A 461 -4.38 -16.84 -9.40
CA ALA A 461 -5.68 -17.02 -8.75
C ALA A 461 -5.59 -17.88 -7.48
N LEU A 462 -4.68 -18.86 -7.44
CA LEU A 462 -4.42 -19.66 -6.25
C LEU A 462 -3.49 -18.95 -5.25
N TYR A 463 -2.54 -18.16 -5.74
CA TYR A 463 -1.56 -17.48 -4.90
C TYR A 463 -2.16 -16.36 -4.03
N ALA A 464 -2.99 -15.48 -4.61
CA ALA A 464 -3.56 -14.33 -3.89
C ALA A 464 -4.36 -14.69 -2.62
N PRO A 465 -5.30 -15.66 -2.62
CA PRO A 465 -5.99 -16.07 -1.41
C PRO A 465 -5.09 -16.87 -0.44
N ALA A 466 -4.09 -17.60 -0.95
CA ALA A 466 -3.17 -18.35 -0.09
C ALA A 466 -2.25 -17.45 0.73
N THR A 467 -1.77 -16.33 0.17
CA THR A 467 -1.00 -15.33 0.93
C THR A 467 -1.86 -14.59 1.95
N ALA A 468 -3.10 -14.26 1.59
CA ALA A 468 -4.06 -13.71 2.53
C ALA A 468 -4.30 -14.67 3.72
N LEU A 469 -4.45 -15.98 3.44
CA LEU A 469 -4.61 -17.01 4.47
C LEU A 469 -3.38 -17.16 5.37
N GLN A 470 -2.17 -17.09 4.80
CA GLN A 470 -0.92 -17.12 5.58
C GLN A 470 -0.84 -15.93 6.54
N TYR A 471 -1.23 -14.73 6.09
CA TYR A 471 -1.22 -13.53 6.91
C TYR A 471 -2.20 -13.63 8.09
N VAL A 472 -3.44 -14.05 7.84
CA VAL A 472 -4.46 -14.17 8.91
C VAL A 472 -4.23 -15.35 9.86
N SER A 473 -3.52 -16.38 9.42
CA SER A 473 -3.13 -17.52 10.26
C SER A 473 -1.80 -17.31 10.98
N ASN A 474 -1.19 -16.12 10.87
CA ASN A 474 0.12 -15.79 11.45
C ASN A 474 1.22 -16.81 11.07
N GLY A 475 1.21 -17.27 9.82
CA GLY A 475 2.17 -18.25 9.30
C GLY A 475 1.90 -19.71 9.67
N ALA A 476 0.83 -20.03 10.42
CA ALA A 476 0.49 -21.41 10.76
C ALA A 476 0.13 -22.28 9.55
N ILE A 477 -0.49 -21.67 8.52
CA ILE A 477 -0.74 -22.33 7.24
C ILE A 477 0.25 -21.77 6.21
N PRO A 478 1.24 -22.56 5.76
CA PRO A 478 2.14 -22.13 4.70
C PRO A 478 1.41 -22.03 3.36
N VAL A 479 1.87 -21.11 2.50
CA VAL A 479 1.24 -20.80 1.20
C VAL A 479 1.20 -22.04 0.31
N GLU A 480 2.28 -22.83 0.33
CA GLU A 480 2.45 -24.06 -0.44
C GLU A 480 1.37 -25.09 -0.08
N ALA A 481 1.10 -25.26 1.22
CA ALA A 481 0.07 -26.19 1.69
C ALA A 481 -1.34 -25.73 1.30
N SER A 482 -1.62 -24.43 1.42
CA SER A 482 -2.92 -23.86 1.01
C SER A 482 -3.17 -24.06 -0.49
N ILE A 483 -2.17 -23.79 -1.33
CA ILE A 483 -2.27 -23.97 -2.79
C ILE A 483 -2.43 -25.45 -3.14
N ALA A 484 -1.64 -26.35 -2.51
CA ALA A 484 -1.72 -27.78 -2.78
C ALA A 484 -3.09 -28.36 -2.39
N VAL A 485 -3.58 -28.06 -1.17
CA VAL A 485 -4.86 -28.60 -0.68
C VAL A 485 -6.04 -28.09 -1.53
N SER A 486 -6.11 -26.77 -1.77
CA SER A 486 -7.17 -26.21 -2.61
C SER A 486 -7.10 -26.71 -4.04
N GLY A 487 -5.90 -26.81 -4.63
CA GLY A 487 -5.69 -27.36 -5.97
C GLY A 487 -6.11 -28.82 -6.10
N VAL A 488 -5.79 -29.68 -5.12
CA VAL A 488 -6.20 -31.09 -5.10
C VAL A 488 -7.71 -31.22 -4.99
N ILE A 489 -8.34 -30.52 -4.05
CA ILE A 489 -9.80 -30.55 -3.86
C ILE A 489 -10.51 -30.08 -5.14
N CYS A 490 -10.10 -28.94 -5.69
CA CYS A 490 -10.66 -28.37 -6.91
C CYS A 490 -10.52 -29.27 -8.12
N THR A 491 -9.33 -29.87 -8.30
CA THR A 491 -9.08 -30.80 -9.40
C THR A 491 -9.95 -32.05 -9.26
N PHE A 492 -10.07 -32.60 -8.05
CA PHE A 492 -10.80 -33.84 -7.82
C PHE A 492 -12.29 -33.70 -8.14
N TYR A 493 -12.99 -32.71 -7.57
CA TYR A 493 -14.42 -32.56 -7.84
C TYR A 493 -14.71 -32.14 -9.29
N THR A 494 -13.81 -31.36 -9.90
CA THR A 494 -13.96 -30.91 -11.30
C THR A 494 -13.75 -32.07 -12.28
N ALA A 495 -12.68 -32.84 -12.08
CA ALA A 495 -12.37 -34.00 -12.93
C ALA A 495 -13.44 -35.09 -12.82
N TRP A 496 -14.01 -35.28 -11.62
CA TRP A 496 -15.05 -36.28 -11.42
C TRP A 496 -16.40 -35.86 -11.98
N GLY A 497 -16.76 -34.57 -11.82
CA GLY A 497 -18.13 -34.10 -11.99
C GLY A 497 -18.45 -33.31 -13.25
N GLY A 498 -17.43 -32.85 -13.98
CA GLY A 498 -17.61 -32.05 -15.19
C GLY A 498 -18.37 -30.74 -14.93
N LEU A 499 -18.95 -30.16 -15.98
CA LEU A 499 -19.56 -28.83 -15.92
C LEU A 499 -20.69 -28.72 -14.87
N LYS A 500 -21.48 -29.78 -14.65
CA LYS A 500 -22.58 -29.77 -13.68
C LYS A 500 -22.08 -29.57 -12.25
N ALA A 501 -21.03 -30.30 -11.87
CA ALA A 501 -20.45 -30.16 -10.53
C ALA A 501 -19.86 -28.77 -10.34
N VAL A 502 -19.12 -28.27 -11.33
CA VAL A 502 -18.54 -26.91 -11.31
C VAL A 502 -19.62 -25.85 -11.10
N ILE A 503 -20.74 -25.92 -11.83
CA ILE A 503 -21.84 -24.94 -11.69
C ILE A 503 -22.40 -24.96 -10.25
N TRP A 504 -22.65 -26.13 -9.68
CA TRP A 504 -23.21 -26.23 -8.32
C TRP A 504 -22.22 -25.86 -7.22
N THR A 505 -20.94 -26.16 -7.38
CA THR A 505 -19.90 -25.66 -6.45
C THR A 505 -19.80 -24.15 -6.51
N ASP A 506 -19.90 -23.55 -7.71
CA ASP A 506 -19.88 -22.09 -7.86
C ASP A 506 -21.10 -21.45 -7.20
N VAL A 507 -22.29 -22.06 -7.30
CA VAL A 507 -23.50 -21.57 -6.59
C VAL A 507 -23.26 -21.54 -5.09
N PHE A 508 -22.75 -22.63 -4.51
CA PHE A 508 -22.43 -22.67 -3.08
C PHE A 508 -21.41 -21.58 -2.70
N GLN A 509 -20.32 -21.46 -3.47
CA GLN A 509 -19.28 -20.46 -3.24
C GLN A 509 -19.82 -19.02 -3.37
N SER A 510 -20.71 -18.74 -4.33
CA SER A 510 -21.30 -17.41 -4.52
C SER A 510 -22.09 -16.94 -3.30
N VAL A 511 -22.82 -17.85 -2.65
CA VAL A 511 -23.60 -17.56 -1.44
C VAL A 511 -22.67 -17.24 -0.29
N VAL A 512 -21.62 -18.04 -0.09
CA VAL A 512 -20.62 -17.83 0.97
C VAL A 512 -19.86 -16.51 0.76
N MET A 513 -19.42 -16.23 -0.48
CA MET A 513 -18.72 -15.00 -0.82
C MET A 513 -19.58 -13.76 -0.59
N THR A 514 -20.85 -13.81 -1.01
CA THR A 514 -21.80 -12.70 -0.82
C THR A 514 -22.08 -12.46 0.65
N ALA A 515 -22.32 -13.52 1.43
CA ALA A 515 -22.52 -13.42 2.87
C ALA A 515 -21.29 -12.82 3.58
N GLY A 516 -20.07 -13.24 3.19
CA GLY A 516 -18.83 -12.70 3.72
C GLY A 516 -18.64 -11.21 3.44
N ILE A 517 -18.85 -10.79 2.18
CA ILE A 517 -18.76 -9.37 1.79
C ILE A 517 -19.81 -8.53 2.55
N LEU A 518 -21.05 -9.00 2.64
CA LEU A 518 -22.10 -8.32 3.40
C LEU A 518 -21.74 -8.21 4.88
N ALA A 519 -21.22 -9.27 5.50
CA ALA A 519 -20.78 -9.23 6.89
C ALA A 519 -19.70 -8.17 7.13
N ILE A 520 -18.71 -8.09 6.23
CA ILE A 520 -17.64 -7.08 6.29
C ILE A 520 -18.23 -5.66 6.14
N ILE A 521 -19.12 -5.45 5.17
CA ILE A 521 -19.77 -4.15 4.96
C ILE A 521 -20.60 -3.76 6.19
N ILE A 522 -21.44 -4.65 6.70
CA ILE A 522 -22.29 -4.40 7.87
C ILE A 522 -21.42 -4.06 9.09
N ARG A 523 -20.35 -4.82 9.34
CA ARG A 523 -19.43 -4.53 10.44
C ARG A 523 -18.76 -3.16 10.26
N GLY A 524 -18.27 -2.86 9.06
CA GLY A 524 -17.69 -1.55 8.74
C GLY A 524 -18.67 -0.38 8.90
N LEU A 525 -19.94 -0.58 8.58
CA LEU A 525 -21.00 0.41 8.78
C LEU A 525 -21.28 0.64 10.27
N ILE A 526 -21.34 -0.41 11.08
CA ILE A 526 -21.54 -0.32 12.53
C ILE A 526 -20.36 0.43 13.17
N ASP A 527 -19.14 0.05 12.81
CA ASP A 527 -17.89 0.61 13.36
C ASP A 527 -17.72 2.10 13.03
N LEU A 528 -18.24 2.54 11.88
CA LEU A 528 -18.19 3.93 11.43
C LEU A 528 -19.42 4.75 11.79
N GLY A 529 -20.39 4.21 12.54
CA GLY A 529 -21.59 4.97 12.97
C GLY A 529 -22.63 5.19 11.86
N GLY A 530 -22.70 4.29 10.88
CA GLY A 530 -23.71 4.27 9.84
C GLY A 530 -23.26 4.80 8.47
N ILE A 531 -24.08 4.56 7.45
CA ILE A 531 -23.78 4.86 6.04
C ILE A 531 -23.51 6.35 5.82
N GLY A 532 -24.25 7.23 6.50
CA GLY A 532 -24.09 8.68 6.36
C GLY A 532 -22.69 9.17 6.71
N ASN A 533 -22.11 8.64 7.80
CA ASN A 533 -20.76 9.00 8.21
C ASN A 533 -19.70 8.41 7.25
N VAL A 534 -19.90 7.18 6.78
CA VAL A 534 -19.03 6.57 5.75
C VAL A 534 -19.01 7.42 4.47
N TRP A 535 -20.16 7.92 4.05
CA TRP A 535 -20.27 8.77 2.87
C TRP A 535 -19.58 10.12 3.06
N GLN A 536 -19.80 10.79 4.19
CA GLN A 536 -19.15 12.06 4.49
C GLN A 536 -17.63 11.93 4.59
N ILE A 537 -17.13 10.88 5.25
CA ILE A 537 -15.70 10.57 5.31
C ILE A 537 -15.16 10.34 3.90
N SER A 538 -15.84 9.51 3.10
CA SER A 538 -15.39 9.19 1.75
C SER A 538 -15.38 10.42 0.82
N TYR A 539 -16.34 11.33 0.97
CA TYR A 539 -16.37 12.61 0.25
C TYR A 539 -15.24 13.55 0.72
N LYS A 540 -15.06 13.73 2.03
CA LYS A 540 -14.04 14.60 2.63
C LYS A 540 -12.60 14.22 2.23
N TYR A 541 -12.33 12.92 2.04
CA TYR A 541 -11.03 12.41 1.63
C TYR A 541 -10.90 12.18 0.12
N GLY A 542 -11.85 12.67 -0.70
CA GLY A 542 -11.78 12.56 -2.16
C GLY A 542 -11.80 11.11 -2.66
N ARG A 543 -12.43 10.19 -1.93
CA ARG A 543 -12.57 8.78 -2.33
C ARG A 543 -13.77 8.53 -3.24
N ILE A 544 -14.64 9.52 -3.36
CA ILE A 544 -15.82 9.50 -4.23
C ILE A 544 -15.60 10.51 -5.36
N GLU A 545 -15.23 10.01 -6.54
CA GLU A 545 -15.11 10.78 -7.78
C GLU A 545 -15.98 10.15 -8.87
N PHE A 546 -17.08 10.81 -9.25
CA PHE A 546 -17.99 10.30 -10.29
C PHE A 546 -17.62 10.77 -11.70
N ASP A 547 -17.11 12.01 -11.85
CA ASP A 547 -17.18 12.72 -13.14
C ASP A 547 -15.83 13.19 -13.72
N ASN A 548 -14.71 12.52 -13.40
CA ASN A 548 -13.44 12.89 -14.04
C ASN A 548 -13.39 12.38 -15.51
N LEU A 549 -13.53 13.33 -16.44
CA LEU A 549 -13.53 13.15 -17.90
C LEU A 549 -12.15 13.38 -18.55
N ASP A 550 -11.09 13.60 -17.77
CA ASP A 550 -9.76 13.88 -18.34
C ASP A 550 -9.12 12.61 -18.94
N PRO A 551 -8.84 12.54 -20.26
CA PRO A 551 -8.23 11.36 -20.87
C PRO A 551 -6.78 11.09 -20.42
N ARG A 552 -6.14 12.01 -19.68
CA ARG A 552 -4.74 11.86 -19.21
C ARG A 552 -4.61 11.08 -17.91
N VAL A 553 -5.70 10.90 -17.16
CA VAL A 553 -5.70 10.20 -15.88
C VAL A 553 -6.00 8.71 -16.09
N ARG A 554 -5.25 7.82 -15.44
CA ARG A 554 -5.26 6.35 -15.67
C ARG A 554 -6.64 5.69 -15.53
N HIS A 555 -7.47 6.18 -14.62
CA HIS A 555 -8.82 5.68 -14.38
C HIS A 555 -9.82 6.81 -14.52
N THR A 556 -10.25 7.11 -15.73
CA THR A 556 -11.33 8.08 -16.01
C THR A 556 -12.54 7.42 -16.63
N VAL A 557 -13.63 8.16 -16.76
CA VAL A 557 -14.84 7.68 -17.43
C VAL A 557 -14.52 7.09 -18.81
N TRP A 558 -13.63 7.74 -19.58
CA TRP A 558 -13.19 7.23 -20.88
C TRP A 558 -12.42 5.91 -20.78
N GLY A 559 -11.44 5.83 -19.87
CA GLY A 559 -10.70 4.60 -19.63
C GLY A 559 -11.61 3.44 -19.22
N LEU A 560 -12.66 3.73 -18.44
CA LEU A 560 -13.63 2.72 -17.98
C LEU A 560 -14.59 2.28 -19.07
N VAL A 561 -15.07 3.20 -19.92
CA VAL A 561 -15.95 2.88 -21.05
C VAL A 561 -15.21 2.06 -22.09
N VAL A 562 -14.00 2.50 -22.50
CA VAL A 562 -13.18 1.78 -23.48
C VAL A 562 -12.75 0.42 -22.95
N ASN A 563 -12.27 0.35 -21.71
CA ASN A 563 -11.94 -0.93 -21.07
C ASN A 563 -13.19 -1.81 -20.91
N GLY A 564 -14.33 -1.23 -20.53
CA GLY A 564 -15.60 -1.96 -20.39
C GLY A 564 -16.02 -2.64 -21.70
N ILE A 565 -15.94 -1.94 -22.83
CA ILE A 565 -16.23 -2.50 -24.16
C ILE A 565 -15.22 -3.60 -24.51
N ALA A 566 -13.91 -3.33 -24.34
CA ALA A 566 -12.87 -4.33 -24.62
C ALA A 566 -13.05 -5.60 -23.77
N TYR A 567 -13.35 -5.44 -22.48
CA TYR A 567 -13.57 -6.51 -21.52
C TYR A 567 -14.90 -7.26 -21.71
N SER A 568 -15.87 -6.67 -22.42
CA SER A 568 -17.12 -7.35 -22.78
C SER A 568 -16.87 -8.58 -23.66
N SER A 569 -15.79 -8.55 -24.47
CA SER A 569 -15.37 -9.71 -25.26
C SER A 569 -15.06 -10.93 -24.38
N THR A 570 -14.48 -10.73 -23.19
CA THR A 570 -14.13 -11.83 -22.28
C THR A 570 -15.37 -12.61 -21.83
N PHE A 571 -16.49 -11.92 -21.57
CA PHE A 571 -17.75 -12.58 -21.22
C PHE A 571 -18.42 -13.27 -22.40
N GLY A 572 -18.23 -12.76 -23.63
CA GLY A 572 -18.88 -13.30 -24.82
C GLY A 572 -18.12 -14.41 -25.54
N VAL A 573 -16.78 -14.42 -25.50
CA VAL A 573 -15.96 -15.34 -26.32
C VAL A 573 -15.08 -16.30 -25.52
N SER A 574 -14.88 -16.07 -24.23
CA SER A 574 -14.06 -16.98 -23.42
C SER A 574 -14.69 -18.36 -23.36
N GLN A 575 -13.85 -19.40 -23.40
CA GLN A 575 -14.31 -20.79 -23.36
C GLN A 575 -15.19 -21.05 -22.13
N ALA A 576 -14.81 -20.52 -20.97
CA ALA A 576 -15.54 -20.67 -19.71
C ALA A 576 -16.94 -20.04 -19.74
N SER A 577 -17.14 -18.94 -20.47
CA SER A 577 -18.47 -18.35 -20.68
C SER A 577 -19.28 -19.13 -21.71
N VAL A 578 -18.67 -19.42 -22.86
CA VAL A 578 -19.32 -20.09 -23.99
C VAL A 578 -19.89 -21.44 -23.58
N GLN A 579 -19.13 -22.21 -22.81
CA GLN A 579 -19.60 -23.48 -22.27
C GLN A 579 -20.84 -23.32 -21.37
N ARG A 580 -20.87 -22.29 -20.53
CA ARG A 580 -21.94 -22.06 -19.56
C ARG A 580 -23.24 -21.61 -20.21
N TYR A 581 -23.23 -20.58 -21.04
CA TYR A 581 -24.48 -20.13 -21.68
C TYR A 581 -24.96 -21.08 -22.79
N CYS A 582 -24.10 -21.95 -23.33
CA CYS A 582 -24.53 -23.04 -24.22
C CYS A 582 -25.06 -24.28 -23.46
N SER A 583 -24.96 -24.30 -22.12
CA SER A 583 -25.44 -25.39 -21.27
C SER A 583 -26.92 -25.28 -20.85
N VAL A 584 -27.58 -24.16 -21.16
CA VAL A 584 -29.02 -23.96 -20.91
C VAL A 584 -29.87 -24.40 -22.12
N LYS A 585 -31.17 -24.59 -21.90
CA LYS A 585 -32.06 -25.24 -22.88
C LYS A 585 -32.44 -24.35 -24.07
N THR A 586 -32.57 -23.05 -23.85
CA THR A 586 -33.07 -22.12 -24.88
C THR A 586 -32.17 -20.90 -25.01
N MET A 587 -32.13 -20.31 -26.22
CA MET A 587 -31.35 -19.10 -26.49
C MET A 587 -31.78 -17.93 -25.60
N ARG A 588 -33.09 -17.78 -25.34
CA ARG A 588 -33.59 -16.74 -24.44
C ARG A 588 -33.10 -16.93 -23.00
N GLN A 589 -33.02 -18.17 -22.54
CA GLN A 589 -32.44 -18.50 -21.22
C GLN A 589 -30.93 -18.27 -21.18
N ALA A 590 -30.23 -18.30 -22.32
CA ALA A 590 -28.80 -18.01 -22.39
C ALA A 590 -28.50 -16.50 -22.38
N GLN A 591 -29.48 -15.68 -22.78
CA GLN A 591 -29.38 -14.21 -22.77
C GLN A 591 -29.76 -13.58 -21.43
N LEU A 592 -30.65 -14.23 -20.67
CA LEU A 592 -31.03 -13.87 -19.31
C LEU A 592 -29.92 -14.26 -18.33
#